data_AF-A0A2U1RLS9-F1
#
_entry.id   AF-A0A2U1RLS9-F1
#
_cell.length_a   1.000
_cell.length_b   1.000
_cell.length_c   1.000
_cell.angle_alpha   90.00
_cell.angle_beta   90.00
_cell.angle_gamma   90.00
#
_symmetry.space_group_name_H-M   'P 1'
#
loop_
_entity.id
_entity.type
_entity.pdbx_description
1 polymer ?
#
loop_
_entity_poly.entity_id
_entity_poly.type
_entity_poly.pdbx_seq_one_letter_code
_entity_poly.pdbx_strand_id
1 'polypeptide(L)'
;MKVNALPLRPAMVLWYTFCMVFEQSQQDNEVFTVAHLSDLHLTSPVDVEIRDLLNKRALGYLSWRLKRRHEYVPEIVAALCDDLSGLAPDHIVITGDLTHLGLPSECRQAGQWLQMLGSPTDVTVVPGNHDAYVRTPWQDTLALWAPYMASDPGLQTDARQGPGGSLFPSVRKRGPVVLIGATSARPSAPFFATGSLGVAQIDRLGDVLEQTHRQGLFRMLLIHHPPLSAMIGWRKRLTDGAALRGLLARYGAEMVLHGHAHRSSVRYLPNGSGAIPVVGAPSASSRRVKAKRRAAYYVYGVRPSSSGWEVCATVRRYSREDRCFVTGDQWMIRVPGATTGSVDASIHPHRHHAQHGQRA
;
A
#
# COMPACT_ATOMS: atom_id res chain seq x y z
N MET A 1 -51.59 3.85 -16.88
CA MET A 1 -50.33 4.05 -16.12
C MET A 1 -49.34 2.97 -16.55
N LYS A 2 -48.39 3.30 -17.44
CA LYS A 2 -47.31 2.39 -17.85
C LYS A 2 -46.09 2.71 -17.00
N VAL A 3 -45.59 1.73 -16.26
CA VAL A 3 -44.37 1.82 -15.46
C VAL A 3 -43.21 1.51 -16.41
N ASN A 4 -42.37 2.51 -16.69
CA ASN A 4 -41.15 2.34 -17.46
C ASN A 4 -40.09 1.72 -16.54
N ALA A 5 -39.67 0.49 -16.86
CA ALA A 5 -38.47 -0.12 -16.29
C ALA A 5 -37.23 0.60 -16.85
N LEU A 6 -36.41 1.15 -15.96
CA LEU A 6 -35.10 1.70 -16.29
C LEU A 6 -34.13 0.55 -16.65
N PRO A 7 -33.29 0.68 -17.70
CA PRO A 7 -32.31 -0.33 -18.02
C PRO A 7 -31.16 -0.33 -16.99
N LEU A 8 -30.76 -1.53 -16.57
CA LEU A 8 -29.58 -1.78 -15.74
C LEU A 8 -28.32 -1.19 -16.41
N ARG A 9 -27.46 -0.55 -15.60
CA ARG A 9 -26.26 0.14 -16.06
C ARG A 9 -25.20 -0.85 -16.62
N PRO A 10 -24.39 -0.48 -17.63
CA PRO A 10 -23.43 -1.37 -18.31
C PRO A 10 -22.28 -1.93 -17.45
N ALA A 11 -22.09 -1.41 -16.23
CA ALA A 11 -20.97 -1.77 -15.36
C ALA A 11 -21.03 -3.22 -14.83
N MET A 12 -22.21 -3.85 -14.81
CA MET A 12 -22.37 -5.23 -14.33
C MET A 12 -21.96 -6.30 -15.35
N VAL A 13 -21.93 -5.98 -16.64
CA VAL A 13 -21.74 -6.97 -17.71
C VAL A 13 -20.26 -7.31 -17.93
N LEU A 14 -19.34 -6.38 -17.63
CA LEU A 14 -17.90 -6.63 -17.77
C LEU A 14 -17.29 -7.52 -16.68
N TRP A 15 -17.97 -7.71 -15.53
CA TRP A 15 -17.51 -8.66 -14.51
C TRP A 15 -17.76 -10.11 -14.94
N TYR A 16 -18.84 -10.39 -15.67
CA TYR A 16 -19.12 -11.74 -16.18
C TYR A 16 -18.09 -12.21 -17.23
N THR A 17 -17.46 -11.28 -17.95
CA THR A 17 -16.39 -11.61 -18.90
C THR A 17 -15.06 -11.95 -18.20
N PHE A 18 -14.96 -11.75 -16.88
CA PHE A 18 -13.80 -12.17 -16.08
C PHE A 18 -13.74 -13.70 -15.89
N CYS A 19 -14.87 -14.43 -16.06
CA CYS A 19 -14.91 -15.89 -15.87
C CYS A 19 -14.77 -16.73 -17.15
N MET A 20 -15.07 -16.21 -18.35
CA MET A 20 -15.24 -17.08 -19.53
C MET A 20 -14.04 -17.19 -20.50
N VAL A 21 -12.90 -16.55 -20.24
CA VAL A 21 -11.73 -16.66 -21.15
C VAL A 21 -10.67 -17.67 -20.67
N PHE A 22 -10.81 -18.26 -19.48
CA PHE A 22 -9.80 -19.18 -18.94
C PHE A 22 -10.39 -20.40 -18.20
N GLU A 23 -11.47 -20.97 -18.72
CA GLU A 23 -12.03 -22.21 -18.20
C GLU A 23 -11.54 -23.41 -19.02
N GLN A 24 -10.31 -23.85 -18.73
CA GLN A 24 -9.86 -25.23 -18.94
C GLN A 24 -8.50 -25.47 -18.26
N SER A 25 -8.50 -25.59 -16.93
CA SER A 25 -7.83 -26.70 -16.21
C SER A 25 -8.06 -26.55 -14.70
N GLN A 26 -8.41 -27.67 -14.09
CA GLN A 26 -8.88 -27.86 -12.73
C GLN A 26 -7.76 -27.73 -11.70
N GLN A 27 -7.83 -26.67 -10.89
CA GLN A 27 -7.53 -26.57 -9.46
C GLN A 27 -7.87 -25.13 -9.08
N ASP A 28 -8.82 -24.90 -8.18
CA ASP A 28 -9.17 -23.55 -7.69
C ASP A 28 -7.98 -22.95 -6.93
N ASN A 29 -7.01 -22.41 -7.69
CA ASN A 29 -6.00 -21.51 -7.17
C ASN A 29 -6.66 -20.14 -7.02
N GLU A 30 -7.29 -19.94 -5.86
CA GLU A 30 -7.92 -18.68 -5.48
C GLU A 30 -6.95 -17.50 -5.72
N VAL A 31 -7.41 -16.50 -6.46
CA VAL A 31 -6.63 -15.30 -6.79
C VAL A 31 -6.73 -14.34 -5.61
N PHE A 32 -5.61 -14.00 -4.99
CA PHE A 32 -5.56 -13.00 -3.92
C PHE A 32 -5.38 -11.60 -4.52
N THR A 33 -6.30 -10.70 -4.22
CA THR A 33 -6.36 -9.35 -4.79
C THR A 33 -5.88 -8.27 -3.82
N VAL A 34 -4.94 -7.44 -4.26
CA VAL A 34 -4.37 -6.34 -3.46
C VAL A 34 -4.52 -5.01 -4.17
N ALA A 35 -5.22 -4.05 -3.56
CA ALA A 35 -5.26 -2.67 -4.03
C ALA A 35 -4.10 -1.85 -3.43
N HIS A 36 -3.31 -1.18 -4.27
CA HIS A 36 -2.15 -0.38 -3.87
C HIS A 36 -2.38 1.12 -4.12
N LEU A 37 -2.50 1.85 -3.01
CA LEU A 37 -2.65 3.30 -2.96
C LEU A 37 -1.34 3.97 -2.53
N SER A 38 -1.13 5.22 -2.96
CA SER A 38 0.01 6.02 -2.50
C SER A 38 -0.23 7.52 -2.63
N ASP A 39 0.56 8.32 -1.91
CA ASP A 39 0.60 9.79 -1.98
C ASP A 39 -0.80 10.43 -1.95
N LEU A 40 -1.64 10.00 -1.00
CA LEU A 40 -3.07 10.34 -0.92
C LEU A 40 -3.31 11.76 -0.40
N HIS A 41 -2.46 12.29 0.49
CA HIS A 41 -2.50 13.68 0.93
C HIS A 41 -3.91 14.20 1.24
N LEU A 42 -4.60 13.48 2.11
CA LEU A 42 -6.05 13.55 2.34
C LEU A 42 -6.45 14.69 3.27
N THR A 43 -5.49 15.22 4.01
CA THR A 43 -5.74 16.04 5.18
C THR A 43 -5.74 17.52 4.82
N SER A 44 -6.50 18.29 5.59
CA SER A 44 -6.36 19.74 5.59
C SER A 44 -5.55 20.16 6.83
N PRO A 45 -4.48 20.96 6.69
CA PRO A 45 -3.79 21.58 7.82
C PRO A 45 -4.71 22.66 8.43
N VAL A 46 -5.63 22.21 9.27
CA VAL A 46 -6.50 23.03 10.13
C VAL A 46 -5.80 23.28 11.46
N ASP A 47 -6.17 24.39 12.11
CA ASP A 47 -5.67 24.79 13.44
C ASP A 47 -4.14 24.89 13.51
N VAL A 48 -3.52 25.40 12.45
CA VAL A 48 -2.06 25.58 12.37
C VAL A 48 -1.65 26.78 13.22
N GLU A 49 -0.91 26.52 14.30
CA GLU A 49 -0.40 27.58 15.17
C GLU A 49 0.96 28.10 14.67
N ILE A 50 1.34 29.30 15.09
CA ILE A 50 2.63 29.90 14.72
C ILE A 50 3.80 29.00 15.11
N ARG A 51 3.73 28.37 16.30
CA ARG A 51 4.77 27.46 16.80
C ARG A 51 4.99 26.24 15.90
N ASP A 52 3.94 25.76 15.22
CA ASP A 52 4.06 24.64 14.28
C ASP A 52 4.88 25.01 13.05
N LEU A 53 4.90 26.31 12.70
CA LEU A 53 5.55 26.84 11.51
C LEU A 53 6.98 27.35 11.76
N LEU A 54 7.50 27.33 13.00
CA LEU A 54 8.88 27.71 13.34
C LEU A 54 9.94 26.68 12.89
N ASN A 55 9.68 25.96 11.80
CA ASN A 55 10.54 24.93 11.22
C ASN A 55 10.20 24.76 9.72
N LYS A 56 10.68 23.68 9.07
CA LYS A 56 10.41 23.43 7.64
C LYS A 56 8.92 23.31 7.28
N ARG A 57 8.01 23.10 8.25
CA ARG A 57 6.55 23.19 8.06
C ARG A 57 6.11 24.52 7.48
N ALA A 58 6.78 25.65 7.73
CA ALA A 58 6.48 26.92 7.05
C ALA A 58 6.53 26.81 5.53
N LEU A 59 7.62 26.22 4.99
CA LEU A 59 7.78 26.01 3.55
C LEU A 59 6.73 25.03 3.01
N GLY A 60 6.48 23.95 3.75
CA GLY A 60 5.46 22.97 3.41
C GLY A 60 4.05 23.57 3.38
N TYR A 61 3.72 24.42 4.35
CA TYR A 61 2.43 25.08 4.50
C TYR A 61 2.20 26.12 3.41
N LEU A 62 3.23 26.92 3.08
CA LEU A 62 3.18 27.85 1.96
C LEU A 62 2.96 27.09 0.63
N SER A 63 3.69 26.00 0.41
CA SER A 63 3.48 25.11 -0.74
C SER A 63 2.07 24.52 -0.78
N TRP A 64 1.50 24.17 0.37
CA TRP A 64 0.13 23.69 0.47
C TRP A 64 -0.89 24.79 0.11
N ARG A 65 -0.78 25.96 0.75
CA ARG A 65 -1.67 27.11 0.51
C ARG A 65 -1.67 27.56 -0.95
N LEU A 66 -0.50 27.61 -1.59
CA LEU A 66 -0.38 28.11 -2.95
C LEU A 66 -0.72 27.05 -4.01
N LYS A 67 -0.45 25.77 -3.74
CA LYS A 67 -0.49 24.71 -4.77
C LYS A 67 -1.32 23.50 -4.35
N ARG A 68 -0.92 22.80 -3.28
CA ARG A 68 -1.45 21.45 -2.98
C ARG A 68 -2.93 21.43 -2.60
N ARG A 69 -3.46 22.48 -1.96
CA ARG A 69 -4.89 22.58 -1.63
C ARG A 69 -5.83 22.53 -2.84
N HIS A 70 -5.34 22.86 -4.03
CA HIS A 70 -6.10 22.79 -5.28
C HIS A 70 -5.84 21.49 -6.06
N GLU A 71 -4.85 20.70 -5.64
CA GLU A 71 -4.47 19.44 -6.26
C GLU A 71 -5.22 18.25 -5.65
N TYR A 72 -5.42 18.27 -4.34
CA TYR A 72 -6.09 17.20 -3.60
C TYR A 72 -7.47 17.69 -3.20
N VAL A 73 -8.51 16.97 -3.62
CA VAL A 73 -9.89 17.35 -3.31
C VAL A 73 -10.71 16.17 -2.81
N PRO A 74 -11.69 16.43 -1.93
CA PRO A 74 -12.50 15.38 -1.32
C PRO A 74 -13.24 14.51 -2.33
N GLU A 75 -13.66 15.05 -3.49
CA GLU A 75 -14.48 14.29 -4.44
C GLU A 75 -13.71 13.12 -5.08
N ILE A 76 -12.39 13.25 -5.29
CA ILE A 76 -11.59 12.14 -5.82
C ILE A 76 -11.40 11.06 -4.75
N VAL A 77 -11.24 11.47 -3.49
CA VAL A 77 -11.12 10.53 -2.36
C VAL A 77 -12.43 9.77 -2.16
N ALA A 78 -13.58 10.45 -2.24
CA ALA A 78 -14.88 9.79 -2.18
C ALA A 78 -15.06 8.78 -3.33
N ALA A 79 -14.77 9.20 -4.57
CA ALA A 79 -14.82 8.30 -5.73
C ALA A 79 -13.86 7.10 -5.62
N LEU A 80 -12.71 7.27 -4.95
CA LEU A 80 -11.77 6.19 -4.66
C LEU A 80 -12.37 5.19 -3.67
N CYS A 81 -12.98 5.67 -2.58
CA CYS A 81 -13.66 4.83 -1.60
C CYS A 81 -14.83 4.05 -2.22
N ASP A 82 -15.63 4.69 -3.08
CA ASP A 82 -16.72 4.05 -3.80
C ASP A 82 -16.20 2.94 -4.73
N ASP A 83 -15.11 3.21 -5.45
CA ASP A 83 -14.50 2.24 -6.36
C ASP A 83 -13.90 1.04 -5.63
N LEU A 84 -13.19 1.27 -4.52
CA LEU A 84 -12.64 0.20 -3.67
C LEU A 84 -13.74 -0.63 -3.04
N SER A 85 -14.84 -0.01 -2.61
CA SER A 85 -15.99 -0.71 -2.05
C SER A 85 -16.68 -1.59 -3.11
N GLY A 86 -16.78 -1.11 -4.35
CA GLY A 86 -17.34 -1.87 -5.46
C GLY A 86 -16.44 -3.01 -5.97
N LEU A 87 -15.11 -2.83 -5.92
CA LEU A 87 -14.15 -3.87 -6.28
C LEU A 87 -13.94 -4.91 -5.18
N ALA A 88 -14.08 -4.50 -3.91
CA ALA A 88 -13.88 -5.33 -2.72
C ALA A 88 -12.57 -6.17 -2.77
N PRO A 89 -11.38 -5.54 -2.88
CA PRO A 89 -10.13 -6.29 -2.88
C PRO A 89 -9.92 -7.01 -1.54
N ASP A 90 -9.25 -8.16 -1.56
CA ASP A 90 -8.96 -8.94 -0.35
C ASP A 90 -8.09 -8.17 0.64
N HIS A 91 -7.26 -7.24 0.15
CA HIS A 91 -6.44 -6.38 0.99
C HIS A 91 -6.12 -5.04 0.33
N ILE A 92 -5.98 -3.99 1.14
CA ILE A 92 -5.56 -2.65 0.69
C ILE A 92 -4.19 -2.33 1.30
N VAL A 93 -3.23 -1.94 0.47
CA VAL A 93 -1.91 -1.45 0.90
C VAL A 93 -1.74 0.02 0.54
N ILE A 94 -1.18 0.79 1.48
CA ILE A 94 -0.92 2.21 1.31
C ILE A 94 0.56 2.51 1.55
N THR A 95 1.25 3.02 0.52
CA THR A 95 2.68 3.32 0.58
C THR A 95 2.99 4.77 0.88
N GLY A 96 2.34 5.33 1.91
CA GLY A 96 2.71 6.58 2.57
C GLY A 96 2.08 7.86 2.04
N ASP A 97 2.44 8.96 2.70
CA ASP A 97 2.04 10.34 2.42
C ASP A 97 0.52 10.54 2.50
N LEU A 98 -0.07 10.17 3.65
CA LEU A 98 -1.46 10.50 3.96
C LEU A 98 -1.64 11.97 4.35
N THR A 99 -0.65 12.56 5.01
CA THR A 99 -0.68 13.94 5.52
C THR A 99 0.10 14.90 4.62
N HIS A 100 -0.03 16.22 4.83
CA HIS A 100 0.82 17.20 4.12
C HIS A 100 2.01 17.70 4.92
N LEU A 101 1.87 17.85 6.24
CA LEU A 101 2.88 18.45 7.13
C LEU A 101 3.16 17.60 8.37
N GLY A 102 2.53 16.43 8.48
CA GLY A 102 2.64 15.53 9.63
C GLY A 102 2.23 16.22 10.93
N LEU A 103 1.22 17.10 10.89
CA LEU A 103 0.67 17.72 12.09
C LEU A 103 -0.16 16.69 12.88
N PRO A 104 -0.24 16.80 14.22
CA PRO A 104 -1.12 15.95 15.02
C PRO A 104 -2.59 15.98 14.55
N SER A 105 -3.11 17.15 14.15
CA SER A 105 -4.46 17.30 13.61
C SER A 105 -4.64 16.57 12.27
N GLU A 106 -3.61 16.56 11.42
CA GLU A 106 -3.62 15.79 10.17
C GLU A 106 -3.55 14.29 10.45
N CYS A 107 -2.70 13.84 11.37
CA CYS A 107 -2.61 12.43 11.74
C CYS A 107 -3.94 11.89 12.33
N ARG A 108 -4.68 12.72 13.08
CA ARG A 108 -6.05 12.37 13.53
C ARG A 108 -7.02 12.22 12.36
N GLN A 109 -7.04 13.17 11.42
CA GLN A 109 -7.86 13.07 10.20
C GLN A 109 -7.52 11.81 9.39
N ALA A 110 -6.24 11.51 9.22
CA ALA A 110 -5.77 10.32 8.52
C ALA A 110 -6.23 9.03 9.22
N GLY A 111 -6.10 8.96 10.55
CA GLY A 111 -6.59 7.82 11.34
C GLY A 111 -8.11 7.61 11.21
N GLN A 112 -8.90 8.69 11.27
CA GLN A 112 -10.35 8.64 11.05
C GLN A 112 -10.70 8.15 9.63
N TRP A 113 -9.98 8.65 8.61
CA TRP A 113 -10.19 8.20 7.24
C TRP A 113 -9.85 6.72 7.05
N LEU A 114 -8.78 6.23 7.66
CA LEU A 114 -8.43 4.81 7.60
C LEU A 114 -9.50 3.92 8.23
N GLN A 115 -10.11 4.35 9.34
CA GLN A 115 -11.21 3.63 9.98
C GLN A 115 -12.44 3.54 9.07
N MET A 116 -12.72 4.57 8.27
CA MET A 116 -13.78 4.53 7.26
C MET A 116 -13.41 3.66 6.06
N LEU A 117 -12.14 3.58 5.70
CA LEU A 117 -11.67 2.77 4.58
C LEU A 117 -11.76 1.27 4.88
N GLY A 118 -11.39 0.85 6.08
CA GLY A 118 -11.40 -0.56 6.46
C GLY A 118 -10.74 -0.82 7.80
N SER A 119 -10.90 -2.06 8.28
CA SER A 119 -10.29 -2.48 9.53
C SER A 119 -8.76 -2.63 9.37
N PRO A 120 -7.98 -2.58 10.46
CA PRO A 120 -6.56 -2.88 10.40
C PRO A 120 -6.22 -4.31 9.94
N THR A 121 -7.17 -5.25 9.85
CA THR A 121 -6.88 -6.58 9.26
C THR A 121 -6.85 -6.53 7.75
N ASP A 122 -7.58 -5.61 7.14
CA ASP A 122 -7.81 -5.56 5.69
C ASP A 122 -6.99 -4.43 5.03
N VAL A 123 -6.43 -3.54 5.84
CA VAL A 123 -5.63 -2.39 5.39
C VAL A 123 -4.24 -2.42 6.03
N THR A 124 -3.21 -2.20 5.22
CA THR A 124 -1.81 -2.07 5.68
C THR A 124 -1.19 -0.79 5.18
N VAL A 125 -0.49 -0.09 6.07
CA VAL A 125 0.15 1.19 5.74
C VAL A 125 1.64 1.16 6.07
N VAL A 126 2.45 1.76 5.21
CA VAL A 126 3.80 2.24 5.56
C VAL A 126 3.80 3.77 5.48
N PRO A 127 4.39 4.49 6.45
CA PRO A 127 4.35 5.95 6.46
C PRO A 127 5.26 6.54 5.38
N GLY A 128 4.89 7.74 4.90
CA GLY A 128 5.68 8.53 3.97
C GLY A 128 6.48 9.65 4.63
N ASN A 129 7.25 10.40 3.83
CA ASN A 129 8.07 11.49 4.36
C ASN A 129 7.24 12.68 4.85
N HIS A 130 6.02 12.85 4.35
CA HIS A 130 5.10 13.88 4.85
C HIS A 130 4.43 13.47 6.17
N ASP A 131 4.30 12.17 6.43
CA ASP A 131 3.77 11.66 7.70
C ASP A 131 4.80 11.78 8.85
N ALA A 132 6.09 11.70 8.52
CA ALA A 132 7.22 11.94 9.44
C ALA A 132 7.96 13.26 9.13
N TYR A 133 7.22 14.33 8.78
CA TYR A 133 7.79 15.56 8.19
C TYR A 133 8.84 16.25 9.06
N VAL A 134 8.58 16.31 10.37
CA VAL A 134 9.47 16.84 11.41
C VAL A 134 9.37 15.97 12.65
N ARG A 135 10.37 16.06 13.55
CA ARG A 135 10.34 15.34 14.82
C ARG A 135 9.17 15.86 15.66
N THR A 136 8.21 14.98 15.92
CA THR A 136 7.00 15.23 16.71
C THR A 136 6.80 14.04 17.64
N PRO A 137 6.20 14.21 18.84
CA PRO A 137 5.89 13.07 19.70
C PRO A 137 5.11 11.98 18.95
N TRP A 138 5.55 10.74 19.11
CA TRP A 138 4.96 9.58 18.42
C TRP A 138 3.47 9.41 18.74
N GLN A 139 3.12 9.53 20.04
CA GLN A 139 1.77 9.42 20.59
C GLN A 139 0.76 10.35 19.88
N ASP A 140 1.22 11.54 19.49
CA ASP A 140 0.36 12.56 18.88
C ASP A 140 0.27 12.44 17.35
N THR A 141 1.00 11.50 16.75
CA THR A 141 1.15 11.40 15.29
C THR A 141 0.90 9.99 14.79
N LEU A 142 1.95 9.26 14.43
CA LEU A 142 1.87 7.93 13.81
C LEU A 142 1.26 6.87 14.75
N ALA A 143 1.32 7.07 16.08
CA ALA A 143 0.65 6.19 17.04
C ALA A 143 -0.86 6.09 16.83
N LEU A 144 -1.49 7.17 16.33
CA LEU A 144 -2.95 7.27 16.16
C LEU A 144 -3.52 6.26 15.15
N TRP A 145 -2.65 5.60 14.39
CA TRP A 145 -2.97 4.65 13.33
C TRP A 145 -1.92 3.51 13.28
N ALA A 146 -1.22 3.29 14.39
CA ALA A 146 -0.27 2.19 14.56
C ALA A 146 -0.85 0.79 14.27
N PRO A 147 -2.13 0.48 14.56
CA PRO A 147 -2.71 -0.82 14.21
C PRO A 147 -2.64 -1.15 12.72
N TYR A 148 -2.63 -0.15 11.83
CA TYR A 148 -2.49 -0.34 10.38
C TYR A 148 -1.04 -0.59 9.93
N MET A 149 -0.06 -0.36 10.81
CA MET A 149 1.38 -0.51 10.52
C MET A 149 1.99 -1.73 11.22
N ALA A 150 1.37 -2.24 12.30
CA ALA A 150 1.90 -3.35 13.10
C ALA A 150 1.99 -4.67 12.31
N SER A 151 2.83 -5.60 12.73
CA SER A 151 2.76 -7.00 12.27
C SER A 151 1.50 -7.69 12.77
N ASP A 152 1.09 -8.78 12.10
CA ASP A 152 0.13 -9.71 12.67
C ASP A 152 0.66 -10.30 14.00
N PRO A 153 -0.21 -10.72 14.94
CA PRO A 153 0.20 -11.33 16.19
C PRO A 153 1.18 -12.51 15.99
N GLY A 154 2.31 -12.50 16.71
CA GLY A 154 3.35 -13.53 16.61
C GLY A 154 4.39 -13.33 15.50
N LEU A 155 4.23 -12.33 14.64
CA LEU A 155 5.17 -12.00 13.55
C LEU A 155 5.93 -10.69 13.78
N GLN A 156 6.00 -10.23 15.04
CA GLN A 156 6.77 -9.05 15.40
C GLN A 156 8.28 -9.33 15.28
N THR A 157 9.00 -8.36 14.72
CA THR A 157 10.44 -8.47 14.45
C THR A 157 11.30 -7.81 15.51
N ASP A 158 10.68 -7.10 16.46
CA ASP A 158 11.30 -6.52 17.64
C ASP A 158 10.50 -6.94 18.88
N ALA A 159 11.19 -7.43 19.91
CA ALA A 159 10.58 -7.84 21.17
C ALA A 159 10.13 -6.65 22.03
N ARG A 160 10.60 -5.43 21.73
CA ARG A 160 10.24 -4.22 22.48
C ARG A 160 8.97 -3.60 21.89
N GLN A 161 7.80 -3.94 22.43
CA GLN A 161 6.60 -3.13 22.19
C GLN A 161 6.55 -1.99 23.22
N GLY A 162 6.94 -0.77 22.82
CA GLY A 162 6.94 0.39 23.72
C GLY A 162 7.70 1.60 23.15
N PRO A 163 7.83 2.70 23.92
CA PRO A 163 8.63 3.86 23.53
C PRO A 163 10.08 3.44 23.25
N GLY A 164 10.48 3.41 21.98
CA GLY A 164 11.80 2.96 21.53
C GLY A 164 11.84 1.62 20.78
N GLY A 165 10.71 0.91 20.68
CA GLY A 165 10.54 -0.25 19.81
C GLY A 165 10.29 0.13 18.34
N SER A 166 10.75 -0.70 17.40
CA SER A 166 10.48 -0.50 15.97
C SER A 166 9.31 -1.36 15.50
N LEU A 167 8.24 -0.74 14.98
CA LEU A 167 7.17 -1.47 14.28
C LEU A 167 7.63 -2.14 12.98
N PHE A 168 8.83 -1.77 12.50
CA PHE A 168 9.34 -2.17 11.20
C PHE A 168 10.64 -3.01 11.30
N PRO A 169 10.81 -4.00 10.41
CA PRO A 169 9.87 -4.39 9.36
C PRO A 169 8.59 -5.03 9.92
N SER A 170 7.43 -4.64 9.38
CA SER A 170 6.14 -5.23 9.76
C SER A 170 5.82 -6.40 8.83
N VAL A 171 5.17 -7.44 9.36
CA VAL A 171 4.91 -8.67 8.62
C VAL A 171 3.46 -9.06 8.80
N ARG A 172 2.75 -9.21 7.68
CA ARG A 172 1.33 -9.59 7.65
C ARG A 172 1.10 -10.69 6.63
N LYS A 173 0.52 -11.81 7.04
CA LYS A 173 0.33 -13.00 6.21
C LYS A 173 -1.12 -13.12 5.78
N ARG A 174 -1.37 -13.29 4.48
CA ARG A 174 -2.68 -13.45 3.86
C ARG A 174 -2.63 -14.70 2.97
N GLY A 175 -2.74 -15.87 3.62
CA GLY A 175 -2.55 -17.17 2.97
C GLY A 175 -1.15 -17.29 2.34
N PRO A 176 -1.05 -17.47 1.00
CA PRO A 176 0.23 -17.57 0.30
C PRO A 176 0.98 -16.24 0.14
N VAL A 177 0.31 -15.10 0.36
CA VAL A 177 0.91 -13.76 0.23
C VAL A 177 1.38 -13.25 1.59
N VAL A 178 2.57 -12.65 1.63
CA VAL A 178 3.06 -11.94 2.80
C VAL A 178 3.39 -10.49 2.44
N LEU A 179 2.79 -9.57 3.18
CA LEU A 179 3.03 -8.14 3.08
C LEU A 179 4.10 -7.78 4.10
N ILE A 180 5.20 -7.22 3.61
CA ILE A 180 6.35 -6.83 4.44
C ILE A 180 6.49 -5.32 4.37
N GLY A 181 6.18 -4.61 5.44
CA GLY A 181 6.31 -3.15 5.51
C GLY A 181 7.71 -2.73 5.94
N ALA A 182 8.31 -1.77 5.24
CA ALA A 182 9.54 -1.10 5.64
C ALA A 182 9.33 0.42 5.70
N THR A 183 9.70 1.05 6.81
CA THR A 183 9.62 2.51 6.94
C THR A 183 10.92 3.16 6.49
N SER A 184 10.79 4.03 5.48
CA SER A 184 11.84 4.98 5.07
C SER A 184 11.55 6.40 5.59
N ALA A 185 10.44 6.57 6.30
CA ALA A 185 9.97 7.86 6.78
C ALA A 185 10.83 8.36 7.94
N ARG A 186 11.39 9.55 7.76
CA ARG A 186 12.15 10.25 8.80
C ARG A 186 12.10 11.75 8.55
N PRO A 187 12.28 12.57 9.60
CA PRO A 187 12.56 13.98 9.42
C PRO A 187 13.78 14.18 8.51
N SER A 188 13.66 15.15 7.61
CA SER A 188 14.71 15.57 6.68
C SER A 188 14.89 17.08 6.73
N ALA A 189 16.05 17.58 6.29
CA ALA A 189 16.34 19.01 6.27
C ALA A 189 15.35 19.81 5.39
N PRO A 190 15.23 21.15 5.57
CA PRO A 190 14.50 22.00 4.62
C PRO A 190 14.95 21.76 3.18
N PHE A 191 14.02 21.78 2.22
CA PHE A 191 14.26 21.47 0.80
C PHE A 191 14.60 20.02 0.45
N PHE A 192 14.70 19.14 1.46
CA PHE A 192 14.86 17.70 1.28
C PHE A 192 13.57 16.96 1.60
N ALA A 193 13.39 15.84 0.90
CA ALA A 193 12.37 14.83 1.14
C ALA A 193 13.01 13.44 1.03
N THR A 194 14.17 13.28 1.66
CA THR A 194 14.94 12.02 1.67
C THR A 194 14.46 11.09 2.76
N GLY A 195 14.54 9.79 2.50
CA GLY A 195 14.29 8.74 3.48
C GLY A 195 15.52 7.88 3.74
N SER A 196 15.45 7.05 4.79
CA SER A 196 16.42 5.98 5.07
C SER A 196 15.77 4.88 5.90
N LEU A 197 16.17 3.62 5.70
CA LEU A 197 15.75 2.50 6.55
C LEU A 197 16.58 2.39 7.84
N GLY A 198 17.88 2.66 7.74
CA GLY A 198 18.84 2.42 8.81
C GLY A 198 19.27 0.96 8.91
N VAL A 199 20.50 0.74 9.40
CA VAL A 199 21.17 -0.57 9.43
C VAL A 199 20.33 -1.62 10.17
N ALA A 200 19.89 -1.32 11.39
CA ALA A 200 19.13 -2.27 12.20
C ALA A 200 17.81 -2.73 11.56
N GLN A 201 17.13 -1.88 10.78
CA GLN A 201 15.92 -2.28 10.05
C GLN A 201 16.27 -3.13 8.83
N ILE A 202 17.36 -2.79 8.12
CA ILE A 202 17.84 -3.56 6.96
C ILE A 202 18.23 -4.98 7.39
N ASP A 203 18.93 -5.13 8.52
CA ASP A 203 19.33 -6.43 9.03
C ASP A 203 18.10 -7.30 9.35
N ARG A 204 17.17 -6.77 10.15
CA ARG A 204 15.89 -7.46 10.45
C ARG A 204 15.07 -7.76 9.20
N LEU A 205 15.11 -6.88 8.20
CA LEU A 205 14.42 -7.10 6.92
C LEU A 205 15.05 -8.28 6.17
N GLY A 206 16.36 -8.47 6.27
CA GLY A 206 17.05 -9.65 5.74
C GLY A 206 16.51 -10.93 6.33
N ASP A 207 16.42 -10.99 7.66
CA ASP A 207 15.91 -12.16 8.38
C ASP A 207 14.47 -12.49 7.96
N VAL A 208 13.60 -11.48 7.86
CA VAL A 208 12.22 -11.66 7.39
C VAL A 208 12.16 -12.17 5.96
N LEU A 209 12.93 -11.58 5.04
CA LEU A 209 12.94 -11.97 3.63
C LEU A 209 13.44 -13.40 3.44
N GLU A 210 14.46 -13.81 4.20
CA GLU A 210 14.98 -15.18 4.20
C GLU A 210 13.96 -16.17 4.79
N GLN A 211 13.40 -15.87 5.96
CA GLN A 211 12.43 -16.75 6.62
C GLN A 211 11.18 -16.97 5.75
N THR A 212 10.65 -15.90 5.16
CA THR A 212 9.46 -15.98 4.29
C THR A 212 9.76 -16.62 2.94
N HIS A 213 11.00 -16.48 2.44
CA HIS A 213 11.46 -17.22 1.26
C HIS A 213 11.41 -18.73 1.48
N ARG A 214 11.94 -19.20 2.61
CA ARG A 214 11.98 -20.61 2.98
C ARG A 214 10.59 -21.23 3.14
N GLN A 215 9.58 -20.39 3.39
CA GLN A 215 8.18 -20.80 3.45
C GLN A 215 7.48 -20.82 2.09
N GLY A 216 8.16 -20.44 1.00
CA GLY A 216 7.58 -20.41 -0.34
C GLY A 216 6.49 -19.35 -0.54
N LEU A 217 6.47 -18.29 0.28
CA LEU A 217 5.44 -17.25 0.21
C LEU A 217 5.73 -16.23 -0.89
N PHE A 218 4.67 -15.62 -1.42
CA PHE A 218 4.75 -14.44 -2.28
C PHE A 218 4.98 -13.17 -1.44
N ARG A 219 6.21 -12.66 -1.43
CA ARG A 219 6.66 -11.54 -0.61
C ARG A 219 6.47 -10.22 -1.34
N MET A 220 5.50 -9.42 -0.88
CA MET A 220 5.32 -8.02 -1.29
C MET A 220 6.00 -7.08 -0.31
N LEU A 221 7.12 -6.49 -0.70
CA LEU A 221 7.80 -5.45 0.09
C LEU A 221 7.15 -4.08 -0.16
N LEU A 222 6.65 -3.45 0.89
CA LEU A 222 6.03 -2.13 0.87
C LEU A 222 7.03 -1.10 1.41
N ILE A 223 7.31 -0.04 0.64
CA ILE A 223 8.19 1.05 1.06
C ILE A 223 7.76 2.37 0.41
N HIS A 224 7.77 3.49 1.13
CA HIS A 224 7.39 4.77 0.51
C HIS A 224 8.40 5.27 -0.54
N HIS A 225 9.68 5.39 -0.19
CA HIS A 225 10.71 5.90 -1.11
C HIS A 225 11.15 4.84 -2.15
N PRO A 226 11.31 5.19 -3.43
CA PRO A 226 11.75 4.28 -4.47
C PRO A 226 13.16 3.71 -4.17
N PRO A 227 13.36 2.39 -4.27
CA PRO A 227 14.64 1.75 -3.95
C PRO A 227 15.68 1.87 -5.07
N LEU A 228 15.26 2.14 -6.32
CA LEU A 228 16.17 2.24 -7.46
C LEU A 228 16.72 3.66 -7.65
N SER A 229 17.96 3.74 -8.13
CA SER A 229 18.59 5.01 -8.51
C SER A 229 17.88 5.64 -9.72
N ALA A 230 18.08 6.95 -9.89
CA ALA A 230 17.58 7.75 -11.01
C ALA A 230 16.04 7.80 -11.21
N MET A 231 15.25 7.17 -10.34
CA MET A 231 13.78 7.31 -10.36
C MET A 231 13.33 8.70 -9.90
N ILE A 232 14.09 9.31 -8.99
CA ILE A 232 13.83 10.60 -8.37
C ILE A 232 15.14 11.38 -8.17
N GLY A 233 15.03 12.70 -8.05
CA GLY A 233 16.19 13.56 -7.82
C GLY A 233 16.86 13.29 -6.47
N TRP A 234 18.17 13.56 -6.38
CA TRP A 234 18.98 13.22 -5.21
C TRP A 234 18.45 13.79 -3.88
N ARG A 235 17.82 14.98 -3.88
CA ARG A 235 17.20 15.61 -2.69
C ARG A 235 15.96 14.87 -2.15
N LYS A 236 15.51 13.84 -2.86
CA LYS A 236 14.32 13.04 -2.57
C LYS A 236 14.62 11.55 -2.37
N ARG A 237 15.89 11.15 -2.54
CA ARG A 237 16.28 9.74 -2.62
C ARG A 237 16.12 9.00 -1.29
N LEU A 238 16.02 7.68 -1.38
CA LEU A 238 16.37 6.78 -0.29
C LEU A 238 17.90 6.77 -0.14
N THR A 239 18.43 7.31 0.97
CA THR A 239 19.87 7.56 1.11
C THR A 239 20.70 6.29 1.23
N ASP A 240 20.13 5.24 1.82
CA ASP A 240 20.69 3.90 2.00
C ASP A 240 20.11 2.89 0.99
N GLY A 241 19.55 3.36 -0.13
CA GLY A 241 18.93 2.48 -1.13
C GLY A 241 19.90 1.47 -1.76
N ALA A 242 21.21 1.73 -1.72
CA ALA A 242 22.21 0.75 -2.14
C ALA A 242 22.23 -0.49 -1.22
N ALA A 243 22.11 -0.30 0.09
CA ALA A 243 22.05 -1.39 1.06
C ALA A 243 20.77 -2.22 0.88
N LEU A 244 19.61 -1.57 0.69
CA LEU A 244 18.36 -2.26 0.38
C LEU A 244 18.45 -3.06 -0.94
N ARG A 245 19.03 -2.49 -2.00
CA ARG A 245 19.22 -3.23 -3.26
C ARG A 245 20.16 -4.42 -3.09
N GLY A 246 21.22 -4.30 -2.30
CA GLY A 246 22.09 -5.43 -1.97
C GLY A 246 21.35 -6.54 -1.21
N LEU A 247 20.51 -6.15 -0.26
CA LEU A 247 19.65 -7.08 0.48
C LEU A 247 18.68 -7.83 -0.44
N LEU A 248 17.99 -7.10 -1.32
CA LEU A 248 17.04 -7.66 -2.30
C LEU A 248 17.73 -8.52 -3.35
N ALA A 249 18.96 -8.20 -3.74
CA ALA A 249 19.76 -9.03 -4.64
C ALA A 249 20.13 -10.38 -3.99
N ARG A 250 20.34 -10.40 -2.66
CA ARG A 250 20.70 -11.59 -1.88
C ARG A 250 19.51 -12.48 -1.54
N TYR A 251 18.45 -11.91 -0.96
CA TYR A 251 17.31 -12.68 -0.42
C TYR A 251 16.10 -12.71 -1.35
N GLY A 252 16.06 -11.83 -2.35
CA GLY A 252 14.92 -11.68 -3.24
C GLY A 252 13.68 -11.09 -2.57
N ALA A 253 12.69 -10.81 -3.40
CA ALA A 253 11.29 -10.57 -3.08
C ALA A 253 10.51 -10.79 -4.38
N GLU A 254 9.24 -11.17 -4.30
CA GLU A 254 8.44 -11.37 -5.51
C GLU A 254 7.95 -10.05 -6.10
N MET A 255 7.76 -9.02 -5.26
CA MET A 255 7.36 -7.69 -5.71
C MET A 255 7.73 -6.60 -4.71
N VAL A 256 8.12 -5.42 -5.21
CA VAL A 256 8.34 -4.21 -4.39
C VAL A 256 7.35 -3.13 -4.82
N LEU A 257 6.60 -2.60 -3.87
CA LEU A 257 5.61 -1.54 -4.06
C LEU A 257 6.09 -0.24 -3.41
N HIS A 258 6.02 0.86 -4.15
CA HIS A 258 6.40 2.18 -3.62
C HIS A 258 5.58 3.36 -4.13
N GLY A 259 5.81 4.51 -3.49
CA GLY A 259 5.17 5.80 -3.76
C GLY A 259 6.16 6.91 -4.11
N HIS A 260 5.91 8.11 -3.55
CA HIS A 260 6.79 9.29 -3.43
C HIS A 260 7.13 10.01 -4.74
N ALA A 261 7.20 9.30 -5.87
CA ALA A 261 7.45 9.90 -7.17
C ALA A 261 6.21 10.60 -7.75
N HIS A 262 5.01 10.29 -7.22
CA HIS A 262 3.70 10.68 -7.73
C HIS A 262 3.58 10.36 -9.23
N ARG A 263 4.18 9.24 -9.67
CA ARG A 263 4.24 8.83 -11.06
C ARG A 263 4.12 7.32 -11.16
N SER A 264 3.32 6.89 -12.12
CA SER A 264 3.28 5.50 -12.55
C SER A 264 4.65 5.06 -13.09
N SER A 265 5.21 3.99 -12.53
CA SER A 265 6.41 3.34 -13.06
C SER A 265 6.42 1.85 -12.76
N VAL A 266 6.85 1.06 -13.74
CA VAL A 266 7.28 -0.32 -13.54
C VAL A 266 8.75 -0.38 -13.94
N ARG A 267 9.58 -0.89 -13.03
CA ARG A 267 11.01 -1.12 -13.21
C ARG A 267 11.33 -2.50 -12.68
N TYR A 268 12.52 -2.99 -12.99
CA TYR A 268 12.96 -4.31 -12.55
C TYR A 268 14.34 -4.18 -11.91
N LEU A 269 14.50 -4.80 -10.74
CA LEU A 269 15.78 -4.97 -10.08
C LEU A 269 16.33 -6.36 -10.42
N PRO A 270 17.44 -6.48 -11.17
CA PRO A 270 18.06 -7.78 -11.39
C PRO A 270 18.44 -8.44 -10.07
N ASN A 271 18.19 -9.74 -9.94
CA ASN A 271 18.69 -10.59 -8.87
C ASN A 271 19.27 -11.88 -9.47
N GLY A 272 19.96 -12.69 -8.65
CA GLY A 272 20.61 -13.92 -9.13
C GLY A 272 19.67 -14.96 -9.75
N SER A 273 18.35 -14.79 -9.63
CA SER A 273 17.32 -15.75 -10.05
C SER A 273 16.34 -15.17 -11.08
N GLY A 274 16.58 -13.95 -11.58
CA GLY A 274 15.66 -13.23 -12.45
C GLY A 274 15.64 -11.72 -12.18
N ALA A 275 14.44 -11.15 -12.09
CA ALA A 275 14.29 -9.73 -11.79
C ALA A 275 13.05 -9.46 -10.94
N ILE A 276 13.21 -8.58 -9.94
CA ILE A 276 12.14 -8.20 -9.02
C ILE A 276 11.39 -7.02 -9.61
N PRO A 277 10.07 -7.11 -9.86
CA PRO A 277 9.26 -5.96 -10.25
C PRO A 277 9.23 -4.93 -9.12
N VAL A 278 9.63 -3.71 -9.44
CA VAL A 278 9.59 -2.52 -8.57
C VAL A 278 8.55 -1.57 -9.15
N VAL A 279 7.40 -1.49 -8.50
CA VAL A 279 6.22 -0.78 -8.99
C VAL A 279 5.93 0.47 -8.17
N GLY A 280 5.98 1.61 -8.85
CA GLY A 280 5.66 2.92 -8.31
C GLY A 280 4.22 3.30 -8.64
N ALA A 281 3.39 3.49 -7.62
CA ALA A 281 2.07 4.06 -7.77
C ALA A 281 2.15 5.58 -8.01
N PRO A 282 1.28 6.15 -8.86
CA PRO A 282 1.03 7.58 -8.84
C PRO A 282 0.25 7.95 -7.56
N SER A 283 0.05 9.25 -7.35
CA SER A 283 -0.86 9.69 -6.30
C SER A 283 -2.28 9.21 -6.61
N ALA A 284 -2.95 8.63 -5.63
CA ALA A 284 -4.31 8.10 -5.77
C ALA A 284 -5.40 9.18 -5.75
N SER A 285 -5.07 10.42 -5.38
CA SER A 285 -6.04 11.51 -5.14
C SER A 285 -5.73 12.81 -5.90
N SER A 286 -4.69 12.83 -6.73
CA SER A 286 -4.28 14.04 -7.46
C SER A 286 -5.22 14.42 -8.61
N ARG A 287 -5.67 15.67 -8.64
CA ARG A 287 -6.44 16.28 -9.75
C ARG A 287 -5.62 16.58 -11.01
N ARG A 288 -4.33 16.25 -11.05
CA ARG A 288 -3.47 16.64 -12.18
C ARG A 288 -3.93 15.98 -13.49
N VAL A 289 -3.95 16.76 -14.56
CA VAL A 289 -4.41 16.32 -15.89
C VAL A 289 -3.38 15.45 -16.62
N LYS A 290 -2.08 15.67 -16.38
CA LYS A 290 -1.02 14.92 -17.07
C LYS A 290 -1.15 13.42 -16.78
N ALA A 291 -1.25 12.60 -17.82
CA ALA A 291 -1.57 11.16 -17.72
C ALA A 291 -0.76 10.40 -16.65
N LYS A 292 0.56 10.60 -16.57
CA LYS A 292 1.44 9.93 -15.58
C LYS A 292 1.25 10.39 -14.12
N ARG A 293 0.48 11.46 -13.88
CA ARG A 293 0.26 12.10 -12.58
C ARG A 293 -1.22 12.22 -12.22
N ARG A 294 -2.11 11.72 -13.08
CA ARG A 294 -3.54 11.66 -12.81
C ARG A 294 -3.81 10.67 -11.70
N ALA A 295 -4.78 10.97 -10.85
CA ALA A 295 -5.26 10.08 -9.80
C ALA A 295 -5.45 8.66 -10.35
N ALA A 296 -4.70 7.72 -9.79
CA ALA A 296 -4.78 6.32 -10.14
C ALA A 296 -4.22 5.46 -9.01
N TYR A 297 -4.68 4.23 -8.96
CA TYR A 297 -4.15 3.19 -8.10
C TYR A 297 -4.06 1.88 -8.87
N TYR A 298 -3.41 0.88 -8.29
CA TYR A 298 -3.26 -0.43 -8.92
C TYR A 298 -3.98 -1.51 -8.14
N VAL A 299 -4.49 -2.51 -8.85
CA VAL A 299 -5.01 -3.75 -8.27
C VAL A 299 -4.16 -4.90 -8.80
N TYR A 300 -3.67 -5.74 -7.91
CA TYR A 300 -2.85 -6.90 -8.23
C TYR A 300 -3.62 -8.17 -7.89
N GLY A 301 -3.95 -8.99 -8.88
CA GLY A 301 -4.40 -10.37 -8.65
C GLY A 301 -3.19 -11.29 -8.65
N VAL A 302 -2.92 -11.96 -7.52
CA VAL A 302 -1.80 -12.87 -7.34
C VAL A 302 -2.30 -14.30 -7.25
N ARG A 303 -1.71 -15.18 -8.06
CA ARG A 303 -2.01 -16.61 -8.01
C ARG A 303 -0.75 -17.46 -8.15
N PRO A 304 -0.71 -18.65 -7.52
CA PRO A 304 0.34 -19.62 -7.78
C PRO A 304 0.24 -20.14 -9.23
N SER A 305 1.39 -20.50 -9.80
CA SER A 305 1.51 -21.16 -11.10
C SER A 305 2.54 -22.28 -11.03
N SER A 306 2.59 -23.15 -12.05
CA SER A 306 3.49 -24.31 -12.10
C SER A 306 4.98 -23.96 -12.06
N SER A 307 5.34 -22.69 -12.28
CA SER A 307 6.74 -22.21 -12.30
C SER A 307 6.98 -21.03 -11.33
N GLY A 308 6.05 -20.80 -10.39
CA GLY A 308 6.13 -19.72 -9.41
C GLY A 308 4.82 -19.00 -9.28
N TRP A 309 4.77 -17.74 -9.69
CA TRP A 309 3.61 -16.89 -9.49
C TRP A 309 3.23 -16.12 -10.74
N GLU A 310 1.94 -15.89 -10.90
CA GLU A 310 1.42 -14.94 -11.87
C GLU A 310 0.73 -13.79 -11.15
N VAL A 311 1.08 -12.57 -11.58
CA VAL A 311 0.49 -11.34 -11.09
C VAL A 311 -0.18 -10.64 -12.25
N CYS A 312 -1.49 -10.45 -12.15
CA CYS A 312 -2.24 -9.60 -13.04
C CYS A 312 -2.37 -8.21 -12.41
N ALA A 313 -1.72 -7.21 -13.00
CA ALA A 313 -1.76 -5.84 -12.51
C ALA A 313 -2.71 -5.01 -13.37
N THR A 314 -3.67 -4.35 -12.74
CA THR A 314 -4.68 -3.51 -13.38
C THR A 314 -4.59 -2.08 -12.85
N VAL A 315 -4.56 -1.08 -13.73
CA VAL A 315 -4.67 0.32 -13.31
C VAL A 315 -6.12 0.71 -13.17
N ARG A 316 -6.48 1.35 -12.05
CA ARG A 316 -7.72 2.09 -11.88
C ARG A 316 -7.41 3.58 -11.97
N ARG A 317 -7.97 4.29 -12.94
CA ARG A 317 -7.66 5.72 -13.19
C ARG A 317 -8.91 6.58 -13.00
N TYR A 318 -8.76 7.73 -12.36
CA TYR A 318 -9.86 8.67 -12.22
C TYR A 318 -10.22 9.31 -13.57
N SER A 319 -11.48 9.13 -14.00
CA SER A 319 -12.10 9.82 -15.13
C SER A 319 -12.70 11.14 -14.65
N ARG A 320 -12.29 12.26 -15.26
CA ARG A 320 -12.89 13.56 -14.93
C ARG A 320 -14.29 13.73 -15.51
N GLU A 321 -14.57 13.04 -16.61
CA GLU A 321 -15.84 13.06 -17.31
C GLU A 321 -16.88 12.28 -16.50
N ASP A 322 -16.56 11.03 -16.17
CA ASP A 322 -17.47 10.16 -15.42
C ASP A 322 -17.46 10.43 -13.91
N ARG A 323 -16.45 11.17 -13.43
CA ARG A 323 -16.21 11.49 -12.01
C ARG A 323 -16.07 10.24 -11.13
N CYS A 324 -15.58 9.14 -11.70
CA CYS A 324 -15.31 7.88 -11.01
C CYS A 324 -13.97 7.30 -11.46
N PHE A 325 -13.49 6.26 -10.78
CA PHE A 325 -12.38 5.47 -11.29
C PHE A 325 -12.86 4.48 -12.36
N VAL A 326 -12.06 4.30 -13.40
CA VAL A 326 -12.33 3.38 -14.51
C VAL A 326 -11.12 2.48 -14.74
N THR A 327 -11.36 1.28 -15.29
CA THR A 327 -10.29 0.35 -15.68
C THR A 327 -9.42 0.99 -16.75
N GLY A 328 -8.11 1.00 -16.50
CA GLY A 328 -7.08 1.41 -17.44
C GLY A 328 -6.28 0.21 -17.92
N ASP A 329 -4.97 0.39 -18.06
CA ASP A 329 -4.09 -0.63 -18.63
C ASP A 329 -4.00 -1.84 -17.69
N GLN A 330 -3.80 -3.00 -18.28
CA GLN A 330 -3.57 -4.26 -17.58
C GLN A 330 -2.29 -4.90 -18.11
N TRP A 331 -1.49 -5.50 -17.24
CA TRP A 331 -0.30 -6.24 -17.63
C TRP A 331 -0.07 -7.44 -16.72
N MET A 332 0.61 -8.45 -17.26
CA MET A 332 0.99 -9.66 -16.53
C MET A 332 2.45 -9.60 -16.10
N ILE A 333 2.73 -10.07 -14.90
CA ILE A 333 4.08 -10.29 -14.40
C ILE A 333 4.18 -11.76 -14.00
N ARG A 334 5.19 -12.45 -14.54
CA ARG A 334 5.55 -13.79 -14.10
C ARG A 334 6.73 -13.68 -13.15
N VAL A 335 6.58 -14.25 -11.97
CA VAL A 335 7.63 -14.25 -10.95
C VAL A 335 8.08 -15.70 -10.75
N PRO A 336 9.30 -16.07 -11.20
CA PRO A 336 9.82 -17.42 -11.00
C PRO A 336 9.92 -17.77 -9.52
N GLY A 337 9.59 -19.00 -9.15
CA GLY A 337 9.74 -19.47 -7.77
C GLY A 337 9.22 -20.90 -7.58
N ALA A 338 9.60 -21.52 -6.47
CA ALA A 338 8.98 -22.77 -6.04
C ALA A 338 7.71 -22.44 -5.26
N THR A 339 6.54 -22.80 -5.79
CA THR A 339 5.32 -22.87 -4.97
C THR A 339 5.37 -24.17 -4.18
N THR A 340 5.36 -24.10 -2.85
CA THR A 340 5.18 -25.32 -2.04
C THR A 340 3.77 -25.85 -2.31
N GLY A 341 3.67 -26.97 -3.05
CA GLY A 341 2.39 -27.62 -3.30
C GLY A 341 1.76 -28.13 -2.00
N SER A 342 0.43 -28.03 -1.93
CA SER A 342 -0.46 -28.75 -1.00
C SER A 342 -0.10 -28.63 0.50
N VAL A 343 -0.60 -27.58 1.16
CA VAL A 343 -0.78 -27.65 2.62
C VAL A 343 -2.04 -28.46 2.89
N ASP A 344 -1.85 -29.58 3.58
CA ASP A 344 -2.88 -30.48 4.06
C ASP A 344 -4.06 -29.74 4.70
N ALA A 345 -5.27 -30.05 4.21
CA ALA A 345 -6.52 -29.49 4.67
C ALA A 345 -6.91 -30.12 6.01
N SER A 346 -6.44 -29.57 7.13
CA SER A 346 -7.04 -29.87 8.44
C SER A 346 -6.76 -28.79 9.48
N ILE A 347 -7.32 -27.60 9.28
CA ILE A 347 -7.68 -26.72 10.40
C ILE A 347 -9.09 -26.21 10.14
N HIS A 348 -10.08 -26.87 10.75
CA HIS A 348 -11.47 -26.42 10.77
C HIS A 348 -11.57 -25.07 11.51
N PRO A 349 -12.23 -24.05 10.94
CA PRO A 349 -12.67 -22.90 11.72
C PRO A 349 -13.87 -23.30 12.58
N HIS A 350 -13.72 -23.22 13.91
CA HIS A 350 -14.82 -23.34 14.85
C HIS A 350 -15.88 -22.27 14.56
N ARG A 351 -17.02 -22.68 13.99
CA ARG A 351 -18.27 -21.92 14.04
C ARG A 351 -18.85 -22.05 15.43
N HIS A 352 -18.92 -20.96 16.18
CA HIS A 352 -19.79 -20.85 17.34
C HIS A 352 -21.25 -20.90 16.88
N HIS A 353 -21.91 -22.02 17.10
CA HIS A 353 -23.37 -22.07 17.12
C HIS A 353 -23.87 -21.79 18.54
N ALA A 354 -24.77 -20.82 18.65
CA ALA A 354 -25.56 -20.53 19.82
C ALA A 354 -26.39 -21.76 20.22
N GLN A 355 -26.37 -22.12 21.50
CA GLN A 355 -27.39 -22.99 22.10
C GLN A 355 -28.33 -22.15 22.96
N HIS A 356 -29.57 -22.05 22.48
CA HIS A 356 -30.75 -21.82 23.30
C HIS A 356 -30.92 -22.97 24.29
N GLY A 357 -30.99 -22.66 25.58
CA GLY A 357 -31.48 -23.57 26.61
C GLY A 357 -32.90 -23.15 27.03
N GLN A 358 -33.91 -23.90 26.57
CA GLN A 358 -35.24 -23.94 27.18
C GLN A 358 -35.26 -25.02 28.27
N ARG A 359 -35.66 -24.60 29.47
CA ARG A 359 -36.49 -25.27 30.51
C ARG A 359 -36.19 -26.73 30.92
N ALA A 360 -35.92 -26.89 32.21
CA ALA A 360 -36.83 -27.59 33.14
C ALA A 360 -36.86 -26.82 34.46
#